data_AF-G2JB93-F1
#
_entry.id   AF-G2JB93-F1
#
_cell.length_a   1.000
_cell.length_b   1.000
_cell.length_c   1.000
_cell.angle_alpha   90.00
_cell.angle_beta   90.00
_cell.angle_gamma   90.00
#
_symmetry.space_group_name_H-M   'P 1'
#
loop_
_entity.id
_entity.type
_entity.pdbx_description
1 polymer ?
#
loop_
_entity_poly.entity_id
_entity_poly.type
_entity_poly.pdbx_seq_one_letter_code
_entity_poly.pdbx_strand_id
1 'polypeptide(L)'
;MNIEFNGLRQSKGPLYYAGTALSDLIEESSDQMLLKDVQTGKYLLCSPLTATLLGVKVNDLIGLTIDDLAARDGIWSQWDFSPQFIVWKNKEPEVIKRLDHQVQATQHPVSRCHVTFTHEGFIRFKQTVKRPVFNRNTHKVIAVLSFAKI
;
A
#
# COMPACT_ATOMS: atom_id res chain seq x y z
N MET A 1 41.61 -2.49 23.40
CA MET A 1 40.37 -1.76 23.06
C MET A 1 40.39 -1.47 21.57
N ASN A 2 39.53 -2.13 20.80
CA ASN A 2 39.06 -1.81 19.43
C ASN A 2 38.59 -3.10 18.74
N ILE A 3 37.42 -3.57 19.13
CA ILE A 3 36.64 -4.54 18.37
C ILE A 3 35.26 -3.91 18.31
N GLU A 4 34.86 -3.31 17.19
CA GLU A 4 33.42 -3.13 16.85
C GLU A 4 33.07 -2.41 15.53
N PHE A 5 34.01 -2.08 14.63
CA PHE A 5 33.64 -1.37 13.39
C PHE A 5 33.49 -2.22 12.12
N ASN A 6 33.79 -3.53 12.15
CA ASN A 6 33.75 -4.37 10.94
C ASN A 6 32.44 -5.16 10.70
N GLY A 7 31.51 -5.20 11.66
CA GLY A 7 30.25 -5.97 11.51
C GLY A 7 29.17 -5.29 10.66
N LEU A 8 29.18 -3.95 10.59
CA LEU A 8 28.12 -3.15 9.95
C LEU A 8 28.16 -3.11 8.42
N ARG A 9 29.29 -3.49 7.79
CA ARG A 9 29.42 -3.52 6.32
C ARG A 9 28.97 -4.85 5.70
N GLN A 10 29.13 -5.98 6.41
CA GLN A 10 28.72 -7.30 5.90
C GLN A 10 27.20 -7.54 6.03
N SER A 11 26.50 -6.84 6.92
CA SER A 11 25.06 -7.03 7.16
C SER A 11 24.13 -6.34 6.16
N LYS A 12 24.65 -5.45 5.30
CA LYS A 12 23.83 -4.73 4.32
C LYS A 12 23.46 -5.55 3.09
N GLY A 13 24.27 -6.54 2.72
CA GLY A 13 24.03 -7.39 1.54
C GLY A 13 22.68 -8.14 1.63
N PRO A 14 22.46 -8.98 2.65
CA PRO A 14 21.21 -9.73 2.79
C PRO A 14 19.95 -8.84 2.90
N LEU A 15 20.07 -7.69 3.58
CA LEU A 15 18.98 -6.70 3.69
C LEU A 15 18.69 -6.02 2.36
N TYR A 16 19.73 -5.69 1.59
CA TYR A 16 19.60 -5.16 0.23
C TYR A 16 18.87 -6.16 -0.66
N TYR A 17 19.32 -7.43 -0.72
CA TYR A 17 18.69 -8.46 -1.54
C TYR A 17 17.24 -8.77 -1.13
N ALA A 18 16.95 -8.80 0.18
CA ALA A 18 15.58 -9.01 0.67
C ALA A 18 14.66 -7.83 0.32
N GLY A 19 15.18 -6.60 0.40
CA GLY A 19 14.47 -5.40 -0.05
C GLY A 19 14.18 -5.43 -1.54
N THR A 20 15.19 -5.74 -2.37
CA THR A 20 15.04 -5.90 -3.82
C THR A 20 14.02 -6.98 -4.16
N ALA A 21 14.11 -8.17 -3.55
CA ALA A 21 13.16 -9.25 -3.81
C ALA A 21 11.70 -8.88 -3.48
N LEU A 22 11.46 -8.09 -2.43
CA LEU A 22 10.11 -7.59 -2.11
C LEU A 22 9.66 -6.51 -3.11
N SER A 23 10.57 -5.64 -3.54
CA SER A 23 10.30 -4.66 -4.60
C SER A 23 9.92 -5.36 -5.89
N ASP A 24 10.77 -6.27 -6.38
CA ASP A 24 10.56 -7.06 -7.59
C ASP A 24 9.23 -7.83 -7.52
N LEU A 25 8.91 -8.44 -6.38
CA LEU A 25 7.63 -9.14 -6.20
C LEU A 25 6.42 -8.22 -6.40
N ILE A 26 6.50 -6.98 -5.92
CA ILE A 26 5.40 -6.01 -6.04
C ILE A 26 5.37 -5.40 -7.44
N GLU A 27 6.54 -5.06 -7.99
CA GLU A 27 6.70 -4.41 -9.29
C GLU A 27 6.34 -5.34 -10.46
N GLU A 28 6.68 -6.61 -10.37
CA GLU A 28 6.38 -7.62 -11.40
C GLU A 28 5.04 -8.32 -11.18
N SER A 29 4.27 -7.90 -10.17
CA SER A 29 2.97 -8.52 -9.87
C SER A 29 1.94 -8.22 -10.94
N SER A 30 1.27 -9.27 -11.43
CA SER A 30 0.06 -9.14 -12.24
C SER A 30 -1.18 -8.73 -11.44
N ASP A 31 -1.08 -8.66 -10.12
CA ASP A 31 -2.17 -8.27 -9.22
C ASP A 31 -1.99 -6.82 -8.72
N GLN A 32 -3.06 -6.24 -8.16
CA GLN A 32 -2.92 -4.98 -7.42
C GLN A 32 -2.14 -5.27 -6.14
N MET A 33 -1.01 -4.62 -5.92
CA MET A 33 -0.23 -4.72 -4.69
C MET A 33 0.22 -3.34 -4.21
N LEU A 34 0.11 -3.10 -2.91
CA LEU A 34 0.53 -1.86 -2.24
C LEU A 34 1.18 -2.21 -0.92
N LEU A 35 2.36 -1.66 -0.66
CA LEU A 35 2.99 -1.68 0.65
C LEU A 35 2.86 -0.30 1.28
N LYS A 36 2.36 -0.24 2.52
CA LYS A 36 2.13 1.01 3.25
C LYS A 36 2.84 0.97 4.59
N ASP A 37 3.54 2.05 4.94
CA ASP A 37 4.11 2.22 6.28
C ASP A 37 3.01 2.41 7.33
N VAL A 38 3.11 1.71 8.46
CA VAL A 38 2.05 1.74 9.47
C VAL A 38 2.06 3.01 10.33
N GLN A 39 3.23 3.67 10.45
CA GLN A 39 3.37 4.84 11.33
C GLN A 39 2.84 6.11 10.66
N THR A 40 3.20 6.30 9.40
CA THR A 40 2.89 7.48 8.60
C THR A 40 1.67 7.27 7.71
N GLY A 41 1.33 6.02 7.42
CA GLY A 41 0.31 5.68 6.44
C GLY A 41 0.72 5.99 5.00
N LYS A 42 2.01 6.17 4.71
CA LYS A 42 2.49 6.46 3.35
C LYS A 42 2.70 5.19 2.55
N TYR A 43 2.41 5.24 1.25
CA TYR A 43 2.76 4.16 0.33
C TYR A 43 4.27 4.11 0.13
N LEU A 44 4.83 2.91 0.30
CA LEU A 44 6.25 2.61 0.13
C LEU A 44 6.53 1.98 -1.22
N LEU A 45 5.66 1.07 -1.67
CA LEU A 45 5.75 0.35 -2.95
C LEU A 45 4.34 0.15 -3.53
N CYS A 46 4.26 0.03 -4.86
CA CYS A 46 3.02 -0.09 -5.60
C CYS A 46 3.25 -0.89 -6.89
N SER A 47 2.35 -1.82 -7.21
CA SER A 47 2.41 -2.55 -8.47
C SER A 47 2.01 -1.66 -9.66
N PRO A 48 2.58 -1.87 -10.86
CA PRO A 48 2.22 -1.13 -12.07
C PRO A 48 0.72 -1.19 -12.37
N LEU A 49 0.08 -2.35 -12.17
CA LEU A 49 -1.36 -2.49 -12.37
C LEU A 49 -2.16 -1.54 -11.47
N THR A 50 -1.74 -1.35 -10.21
CA THR A 50 -2.42 -0.42 -9.30
C THR A 50 -2.30 1.03 -9.80
N ALA A 51 -1.11 1.43 -10.24
CA ALA A 51 -0.86 2.75 -10.81
C ALA A 51 -1.67 2.99 -12.10
N THR A 52 -1.70 2.00 -13.00
CA THR A 52 -2.52 2.03 -14.23
C THR A 52 -4.01 2.21 -13.94
N LEU A 53 -4.56 1.48 -12.96
CA LEU A 53 -5.98 1.63 -12.61
C LEU A 53 -6.30 3.01 -12.01
N LEU A 54 -5.30 3.64 -11.38
CA LEU A 54 -5.39 5.00 -10.86
C LEU A 54 -5.05 6.08 -11.91
N GLY A 55 -4.57 5.71 -13.10
CA GLY A 55 -4.22 6.64 -14.18
C GLY A 55 -2.97 7.48 -13.89
N VAL A 56 -2.05 6.97 -13.06
CA VAL A 56 -0.84 7.67 -12.62
C VAL A 56 0.41 6.81 -12.80
N LYS A 57 1.60 7.39 -12.61
CA LYS A 57 2.83 6.61 -12.52
C LYS A 57 3.01 6.09 -11.10
N VAL A 58 3.72 4.98 -10.95
CA VAL A 58 4.06 4.40 -9.63
C VAL A 58 4.68 5.44 -8.70
N ASN A 59 5.65 6.22 -9.21
CA ASN A 59 6.35 7.26 -8.44
C ASN A 59 5.44 8.40 -7.95
N ASP A 60 4.29 8.62 -8.60
CA ASP A 60 3.33 9.64 -8.16
C ASP A 60 2.56 9.19 -6.91
N LEU A 61 2.57 7.89 -6.59
CA LEU A 61 1.90 7.32 -5.42
C LEU A 61 2.82 7.20 -4.20
N ILE A 62 4.12 6.99 -4.42
CA ILE A 62 5.05 6.74 -3.34
C ILE A 62 5.18 7.98 -2.45
N GLY A 63 5.06 7.79 -1.14
CA GLY A 63 5.08 8.86 -0.16
C GLY A 63 3.73 9.53 0.09
N LEU A 64 2.70 9.25 -0.72
CA LEU A 64 1.33 9.70 -0.49
C LEU A 64 0.61 8.80 0.52
N THR A 65 -0.43 9.33 1.15
CA THR A 65 -1.39 8.62 1.98
C THR A 65 -2.71 8.43 1.23
N ILE A 66 -3.61 7.60 1.77
CA ILE A 66 -4.96 7.46 1.21
C ILE A 66 -5.76 8.77 1.25
N ASP A 67 -5.46 9.66 2.20
CA ASP A 67 -6.11 10.97 2.29
C ASP A 67 -5.63 11.89 1.17
N ASP A 68 -4.35 11.82 0.80
CA ASP A 68 -3.80 12.59 -0.32
C ASP A 68 -4.43 12.18 -1.66
N LEU A 69 -4.82 10.91 -1.80
CA LEU A 69 -5.58 10.45 -2.97
C LEU A 69 -6.98 11.09 -3.02
N ALA A 70 -7.64 11.25 -1.87
CA ALA A 70 -9.00 11.76 -1.74
C ALA A 70 -9.10 13.28 -1.59
N ALA A 71 -7.96 13.96 -1.36
CA ALA A 71 -7.86 15.39 -1.16
C ALA A 71 -8.47 16.20 -2.32
N ARG A 72 -8.69 17.49 -2.08
CA ARG A 72 -9.33 18.39 -3.06
C ARG A 72 -8.56 18.49 -4.38
N ASP A 73 -7.25 18.38 -4.32
CA ASP A 73 -6.28 18.36 -5.41
C ASP A 73 -5.61 16.98 -5.57
N GLY A 74 -6.15 15.96 -4.90
CA GLY A 74 -5.66 14.58 -4.93
C GLY A 74 -5.96 13.86 -6.23
N ILE A 75 -5.40 12.66 -6.39
CA ILE A 75 -5.55 11.85 -7.62
C ILE A 75 -7.03 11.65 -7.99
N TRP A 76 -7.89 11.32 -7.03
CA TRP A 76 -9.31 11.09 -7.27
C TRP A 76 -10.11 12.38 -7.51
N SER A 77 -9.55 13.56 -7.24
CA SER A 77 -10.20 14.83 -7.56
C SER A 77 -10.15 15.16 -9.05
N GLN A 78 -9.22 14.53 -9.79
CA GLN A 78 -9.09 14.68 -11.23
C GLN A 78 -10.16 13.89 -11.99
N TRP A 79 -10.95 13.05 -11.28
CA TRP A 79 -11.96 12.21 -11.87
C TRP A 79 -13.34 12.86 -11.73
N ASP A 80 -13.96 13.17 -12.87
CA ASP A 80 -15.31 13.72 -12.93
C ASP A 80 -16.32 12.61 -13.23
N PHE A 81 -16.76 11.93 -12.17
CA PHE A 81 -17.70 10.80 -12.25
C PHE A 81 -19.00 11.09 -11.49
N SER A 82 -19.86 10.07 -11.42
CA SER A 82 -21.18 10.17 -10.82
C SER A 82 -21.18 10.58 -9.33
N PRO A 83 -22.30 11.08 -8.80
CA PRO A 83 -22.43 11.37 -7.37
C PRO A 83 -22.09 10.20 -6.45
N GLN A 84 -22.30 8.95 -6.90
CA GLN A 84 -21.93 7.75 -6.15
C GLN A 84 -20.42 7.60 -5.99
N PHE A 85 -19.64 8.00 -6.99
CA PHE A 85 -18.18 8.07 -6.87
C PHE A 85 -17.78 9.07 -5.79
N ILE A 86 -18.38 10.25 -5.74
CA ILE A 86 -18.08 11.25 -4.69
C ILE A 86 -18.36 10.69 -3.29
N VAL A 87 -19.50 10.00 -3.11
CA VAL A 87 -19.83 9.35 -1.84
C VAL A 87 -18.82 8.26 -1.48
N TRP A 88 -18.39 7.45 -2.45
CA TRP A 88 -17.37 6.43 -2.24
C TRP A 88 -16.01 7.06 -1.89
N LYS A 89 -15.55 8.05 -2.67
CA LYS A 89 -14.29 8.78 -2.50
C LYS A 89 -14.14 9.34 -1.09
N ASN A 90 -15.22 9.91 -0.56
CA ASN A 90 -15.22 10.52 0.77
C ASN A 90 -15.25 9.49 1.91
N LYS A 91 -15.66 8.25 1.65
CA LYS A 91 -15.77 7.18 2.68
C LYS A 91 -14.58 6.22 2.66
N GLU A 92 -14.01 5.97 1.49
CA GLU A 92 -12.99 4.93 1.32
C GLU A 92 -11.73 5.17 2.17
N PRO A 93 -11.20 6.40 2.37
CA PRO A 93 -10.05 6.63 3.23
C PRO A 93 -10.24 6.09 4.65
N GLU A 94 -11.39 6.37 5.26
CA GLU A 94 -11.72 5.89 6.62
C GLU A 94 -11.87 4.37 6.68
N VAL A 95 -12.42 3.76 5.62
CA VAL A 95 -12.50 2.31 5.54
C VAL A 95 -11.11 1.68 5.44
N ILE A 96 -10.24 2.24 4.60
CA ILE A 96 -8.86 1.77 4.43
C ILE A 96 -8.07 1.90 5.73
N LYS A 97 -8.15 3.05 6.42
CA LYS A 97 -7.50 3.28 7.72
C LYS A 97 -7.99 2.31 8.78
N ARG A 98 -9.31 2.05 8.85
CA ARG A 98 -9.88 1.08 9.79
C ARG A 98 -9.33 -0.32 9.57
N LEU A 99 -9.20 -0.76 8.31
CA LEU A 99 -8.63 -2.07 7.99
C LEU A 99 -7.13 -2.13 8.35
N ASP A 100 -6.38 -1.07 8.08
CA ASP A 100 -4.95 -0.99 8.46
C ASP A 100 -4.77 -1.04 9.98
N HIS A 101 -5.58 -0.29 10.72
CA HIS A 101 -5.60 -0.32 12.18
C HIS A 101 -5.99 -1.70 12.71
N GLN A 102 -6.96 -2.38 12.10
CA GLN A 102 -7.33 -3.74 12.48
C GLN A 102 -6.16 -4.72 12.27
N VAL A 103 -5.44 -4.63 11.16
CA VAL A 103 -4.22 -5.43 10.93
C VAL A 103 -3.17 -5.14 11.99
N GLN A 104 -2.95 -3.87 12.34
CA GLN A 104 -1.99 -3.48 13.36
C GLN A 104 -2.36 -3.98 14.76
N ALA A 105 -3.62 -3.81 15.16
CA ALA A 105 -4.11 -4.17 16.49
C ALA A 105 -4.20 -5.68 16.70
N THR A 106 -4.67 -6.41 15.68
CA THR A 106 -4.84 -7.87 15.76
C THR A 106 -3.58 -8.62 15.37
N GLN A 107 -2.68 -8.03 14.60
CA GLN A 107 -1.53 -8.70 13.98
C GLN A 107 -1.93 -9.86 13.05
N HIS A 108 -3.17 -9.87 12.57
CA HIS A 108 -3.70 -10.89 11.67
C HIS A 108 -4.08 -10.29 10.31
N PRO A 109 -4.09 -11.11 9.24
CA PRO A 109 -4.63 -10.68 7.96
C PRO A 109 -6.11 -10.30 8.06
N VAL A 110 -6.51 -9.27 7.31
CA VAL A 110 -7.91 -8.86 7.16
C VAL A 110 -8.28 -8.88 5.67
N SER A 111 -9.47 -9.36 5.35
CA SER A 111 -9.98 -9.40 3.96
C SER A 111 -11.28 -8.62 3.84
N ARG A 112 -11.51 -8.04 2.65
CA ARG A 112 -12.74 -7.32 2.31
C ARG A 112 -13.06 -7.49 0.84
N CYS A 113 -14.29 -7.85 0.53
CA CYS A 113 -14.86 -7.66 -0.80
C CYS A 113 -15.48 -6.26 -0.88
N HIS A 114 -15.16 -5.50 -1.92
CA HIS A 114 -15.68 -4.15 -2.08
C HIS A 114 -15.66 -3.66 -3.52
N VAL A 115 -16.41 -2.57 -3.74
CA VAL A 115 -16.42 -1.83 -4.99
C VAL A 115 -15.26 -0.83 -5.03
N THR A 116 -14.68 -0.66 -6.21
CA THR A 116 -13.67 0.36 -6.53
C THR A 116 -13.91 0.97 -7.90
N PHE A 117 -13.37 2.17 -8.09
CA PHE A 117 -13.41 2.91 -9.34
C PHE A 117 -12.01 2.96 -9.97
N THR A 118 -11.97 2.91 -11.29
CA THR A 118 -10.77 3.14 -12.08
C THR A 118 -10.80 4.55 -12.67
N HIS A 119 -9.65 5.07 -13.09
CA HIS A 119 -9.54 6.38 -13.73
C HIS A 119 -10.30 6.47 -15.07
N GLU A 120 -10.66 5.34 -15.68
CA GLU A 120 -11.47 5.26 -16.90
C GLU A 120 -12.98 5.25 -16.60
N GLY A 121 -13.38 5.28 -15.32
CA GLY A 121 -14.78 5.28 -14.89
C GLY A 121 -15.38 3.88 -14.71
N PHE A 122 -14.61 2.80 -14.91
CA PHE A 122 -15.10 1.46 -14.64
C PHE A 122 -15.27 1.19 -13.15
N ILE A 123 -16.36 0.51 -12.82
CA ILE A 123 -16.66 -0.01 -11.49
C ILE A 123 -16.22 -1.47 -11.42
N ARG A 124 -15.40 -1.82 -10.43
CA ARG A 124 -14.90 -3.18 -10.22
C ARG A 124 -15.23 -3.68 -8.82
N PHE A 125 -15.60 -4.95 -8.72
CA PHE A 125 -15.65 -5.68 -7.45
C PHE A 125 -14.30 -6.35 -7.24
N LYS A 126 -13.67 -6.11 -6.09
CA LYS A 126 -12.38 -6.73 -5.77
C LYS A 126 -12.37 -7.28 -4.36
N GLN A 127 -11.66 -8.39 -4.19
CA GLN A 127 -11.30 -8.93 -2.88
C GLN A 127 -9.89 -8.47 -2.53
N THR A 128 -9.80 -7.56 -1.55
CA THR A 128 -8.53 -7.09 -1.02
C THR A 128 -8.18 -7.86 0.24
N VAL A 129 -6.94 -8.33 0.33
CA VAL A 129 -6.36 -8.90 1.55
C VAL A 129 -5.24 -7.98 2.03
N LYS A 130 -5.26 -7.63 3.31
CA LYS A 130 -4.22 -6.87 3.98
C LYS A 130 -3.48 -7.78 4.96
N ARG A 131 -2.15 -7.80 4.88
CA ARG A 131 -1.29 -8.63 5.73
C ARG A 131 -0.31 -7.75 6.52
N PRO A 132 -0.06 -8.08 7.79
CA PRO A 132 0.97 -7.41 8.56
C PRO A 132 2.36 -7.80 8.07
N VAL A 133 3.25 -6.82 7.97
CA VAL A 133 4.69 -7.01 7.83
C VAL A 133 5.34 -6.67 9.16
N PHE A 134 6.11 -7.61 9.71
CA PHE A 134 6.65 -7.50 11.06
C PHE A 134 8.10 -7.02 11.07
N ASN A 135 8.44 -6.21 12.06
CA ASN A 135 9.82 -6.04 12.47
C ASN A 135 10.32 -7.34 13.11
N ARG A 136 11.44 -7.87 12.61
CA ARG A 136 12.03 -9.12 13.10
C ARG A 136 12.38 -9.10 14.59
N ASN A 137 12.79 -7.96 15.13
CA ASN A 137 13.29 -7.88 16.50
C ASN A 137 12.16 -7.60 17.48
N THR A 138 11.30 -6.63 17.16
CA THR A 138 10.26 -6.18 18.10
C THR A 138 8.94 -6.93 17.95
N HIS A 139 8.78 -7.75 16.90
CA HIS A 139 7.52 -8.41 16.53
C HIS A 139 6.35 -7.43 16.36
N LYS A 140 6.64 -6.14 16.20
CA LYS A 140 5.64 -5.11 15.91
C LYS A 140 5.37 -5.07 14.41
N VAL A 141 4.12 -4.84 14.04
CA VAL A 141 3.77 -4.50 12.66
C VAL A 141 4.46 -3.18 12.30
N ILE A 142 5.17 -3.15 11.16
CA ILE A 142 5.84 -1.95 10.62
C ILE A 142 5.27 -1.50 9.29
N ALA A 143 4.66 -2.41 8.54
CA ALA A 143 4.00 -2.09 7.29
C ALA A 143 2.80 -3.01 7.08
N VAL A 144 1.92 -2.61 6.16
CA VAL A 144 0.78 -3.39 5.72
C VAL A 144 0.92 -3.64 4.23
N LEU A 145 1.01 -4.92 3.85
CA LEU A 145 0.96 -5.35 2.46
C LEU A 145 -0.49 -5.59 2.08
N SER A 146 -1.01 -4.85 1.12
CA SER A 146 -2.32 -5.06 0.53
C SER A 146 -2.15 -5.72 -0.83
N PHE A 147 -2.93 -6.76 -1.13
CA PHE A 147 -3.03 -7.31 -2.47
C PHE A 147 -4.48 -7.64 -2.83
N ALA A 148 -4.82 -7.49 -4.10
CA ALA A 148 -6.15 -7.78 -4.61
C ALA A 148 -6.07 -8.39 -6.00
N LYS A 149 -6.81 -9.48 -6.19
CA LYS A 149 -7.06 -10.05 -7.52
C LYS A 149 -8.22 -9.29 -8.17
N ILE A 150 -8.08 -9.06 -9.47
CA ILE A 150 -9.09 -8.41 -10.32
C ILE A 150 -9.85 -9.47 -11.08
#